data_AF-A0AAP7KZ77-F1
#
_entry.id   AF-A0AAP7KZ77-F1
#
_cell.length_a   1.000
_cell.length_b   1.000
_cell.length_c   1.000
_cell.angle_alpha   90.00
_cell.angle_beta   90.00
_cell.angle_gamma   90.00
#
_symmetry.space_group_name_H-M   'P 1'
#
loop_
_entity.id
_entity.type
_entity.pdbx_description
1 polymer ?
#
loop_
_entity_poly.entity_id
_entity_poly.type
_entity_poly.pdbx_seq_one_letter_code
_entity_poly.pdbx_strand_id
1 'polypeptide(L)'
;MTRLPLTLLGLLLPMMAIGSSPAGRYQQATIQDRDGVPCFGVPDTRETRVNAPLVTGVSVMEVGTGGIPLWEHDFLREGTTEPALPPSQCLTYGEGAASAPALRPGKRYHVEIWGRTPGKPGRKGEAQARVFSACFHMVDVAGNGMKPVISDCATVVSAGPPTVRED
;
A
#
# COMPACT_ATOMS: atom_id res chain seq x y z
N MET A 1 49.51 -42.79 -4.55
CA MET A 1 48.14 -42.20 -4.54
C MET A 1 48.28 -40.69 -4.35
N THR A 2 48.09 -39.95 -5.43
CA THR A 2 48.41 -38.52 -5.59
C THR A 2 47.25 -37.66 -5.05
N ARG A 3 47.52 -36.75 -4.12
CA ARG A 3 46.53 -35.77 -3.61
C ARG A 3 46.50 -34.54 -4.53
N LEU A 4 45.37 -34.26 -5.17
CA LEU A 4 45.14 -32.97 -5.85
C LEU A 4 44.88 -31.86 -4.81
N PRO A 5 45.44 -30.65 -4.97
CA PRO A 5 45.14 -29.53 -4.08
C PRO A 5 43.80 -28.88 -4.47
N LEU A 6 42.86 -28.84 -3.53
CA LEU A 6 41.66 -27.98 -3.57
C LEU A 6 42.11 -26.52 -3.38
N THR A 7 42.64 -25.86 -4.40
CA THR A 7 43.01 -24.44 -4.30
C THR A 7 42.48 -23.59 -5.44
N LEU A 8 41.38 -23.98 -6.09
CA LEU A 8 40.84 -23.20 -7.21
C LEU A 8 39.30 -23.18 -7.30
N LEU A 9 38.62 -23.01 -6.18
CA LEU A 9 37.16 -22.78 -6.16
C LEU A 9 36.77 -21.53 -5.36
N GLY A 10 37.62 -20.49 -5.37
CA GLY A 10 37.43 -19.29 -4.55
C GLY A 10 37.21 -17.98 -5.32
N LEU A 11 37.06 -17.99 -6.64
CA LEU A 11 37.26 -16.78 -7.45
C LEU A 11 36.10 -16.32 -8.34
N LEU A 12 34.90 -16.90 -8.25
CA LEU A 12 33.75 -16.48 -9.08
C LEU A 12 32.42 -16.53 -8.32
N LEU A 13 32.32 -15.79 -7.21
CA LEU A 13 31.01 -15.33 -6.74
C LEU A 13 30.77 -13.93 -7.33
N PRO A 14 30.03 -13.80 -8.45
CA PRO A 14 29.63 -12.49 -8.93
C PRO A 14 28.81 -11.82 -7.83
N MET A 15 29.13 -10.55 -7.56
CA MET A 15 28.37 -9.66 -6.70
C MET A 15 26.90 -9.67 -7.13
N MET A 16 26.09 -10.47 -6.45
CA MET A 16 24.64 -10.28 -6.38
C MET A 16 24.39 -9.07 -5.48
N ALA A 17 24.75 -7.87 -5.94
CA ALA A 17 24.21 -6.64 -5.39
C ALA A 17 22.76 -6.50 -5.87
N ILE A 18 21.91 -7.44 -5.47
CA ILE A 18 20.47 -7.30 -5.57
C ILE A 18 20.15 -6.19 -4.59
N GLY A 19 19.85 -4.99 -5.12
CA GLY A 19 19.49 -3.84 -4.30
C GLY A 19 18.33 -4.22 -3.40
N SER A 20 18.63 -4.49 -2.12
CA SER A 20 17.60 -4.64 -1.12
C SER A 20 16.83 -3.33 -1.05
N SER A 21 15.51 -3.41 -1.08
CA SER A 21 14.71 -2.22 -0.85
C SER A 21 15.07 -1.65 0.53
N PRO A 22 15.15 -0.32 0.67
CA PRO A 22 15.36 0.30 1.98
C PRO A 22 14.39 -0.28 3.01
N ALA A 23 14.88 -0.49 4.23
CA ALA A 23 14.02 -0.89 5.34
C ALA A 23 12.82 0.07 5.44
N GLY A 24 11.63 -0.49 5.66
CA GLY A 24 10.39 0.29 5.76
C GLY A 24 9.86 0.84 4.43
N ARG A 25 10.43 0.49 3.27
CA ARG A 25 9.87 0.91 1.96
C ARG A 25 8.43 0.43 1.77
N TYR A 26 8.14 -0.81 2.15
CA TYR A 26 6.80 -1.40 2.07
C TYR A 26 6.29 -1.64 3.48
N GLN A 27 5.13 -1.10 3.80
CA GLN A 27 4.50 -1.20 5.11
C GLN A 27 3.01 -1.45 4.95
N GLN A 28 2.37 -1.94 6.01
CA GLN A 28 0.92 -2.12 6.00
C GLN A 28 0.23 -0.76 6.18
N ALA A 29 -0.77 -0.45 5.33
CA ALA A 29 -1.64 0.70 5.53
C ALA A 29 -2.66 0.43 6.66
N THR A 30 -3.15 1.48 7.30
CA THR A 30 -4.26 1.39 8.24
C THR A 30 -5.57 1.73 7.53
N ILE A 31 -6.66 1.11 7.96
CA ILE A 31 -7.99 1.37 7.40
C ILE A 31 -8.93 1.63 8.56
N GLN A 32 -9.59 2.78 8.51
CA GLN A 32 -10.55 3.26 9.51
C GLN A 32 -11.90 3.45 8.84
N ASP A 33 -12.97 3.31 9.61
CA ASP A 33 -14.33 3.64 9.19
C ASP A 33 -14.63 5.10 9.54
N ARG A 34 -15.12 5.87 8.57
CA ARG A 34 -15.66 7.23 8.78
C ARG A 34 -17.04 7.30 8.15
N ASP A 35 -18.07 7.09 8.97
CA ASP A 35 -19.47 7.11 8.56
C ASP A 35 -19.78 6.19 7.36
N GLY A 36 -19.17 5.00 7.36
CA GLY A 36 -19.31 3.98 6.32
C GLY A 36 -18.43 4.18 5.08
N VAL A 37 -17.56 5.19 5.10
CA VAL A 37 -16.55 5.44 4.06
C VAL A 37 -15.17 5.03 4.59
N PRO A 38 -14.41 4.19 3.85
CA PRO A 38 -13.05 3.85 4.26
C PRO A 38 -12.13 5.07 4.27
N CYS A 39 -11.28 5.14 5.29
CA CYS A 39 -10.25 6.16 5.43
C CYS A 39 -8.88 5.49 5.58
N PHE A 40 -7.95 5.80 4.68
CA PHE A 40 -6.68 5.09 4.53
C PHE A 40 -5.53 5.87 5.16
N GLY A 41 -4.85 5.26 6.13
CA GLY A 41 -3.79 5.89 6.89
C GLY A 41 -2.48 5.12 6.86
N VAL A 42 -1.50 5.65 7.59
CA VAL A 42 -0.20 5.03 7.81
C VAL A 42 -0.15 4.38 9.20
N PRO A 43 0.71 3.37 9.43
CA PRO A 43 0.82 2.74 10.74
C PRO A 43 1.41 3.70 11.77
N ASP A 44 0.99 3.58 13.03
CA ASP A 44 1.50 4.40 14.13
C ASP A 44 2.83 3.84 14.67
N THR A 45 3.92 4.16 13.96
CA THR A 45 5.28 3.73 14.31
C THR A 45 6.11 4.94 14.78
N ARG A 46 7.24 4.67 15.44
CA ARG A 46 8.18 5.74 15.78
C ARG A 46 8.65 6.51 14.53
N GLU A 47 8.81 5.82 13.41
CA GLU A 47 9.23 6.44 12.14
C GLU A 47 8.18 7.42 11.64
N THR A 48 6.92 6.99 11.52
CA THR A 48 5.83 7.82 10.98
C THR A 48 5.41 8.95 11.92
N ARG A 49 5.63 8.81 13.24
CA ARG A 49 5.45 9.91 14.20
C ARG A 49 6.53 10.99 14.09
N VAL A 50 7.78 10.61 13.83
CA VAL A 50 8.90 11.56 13.75
C VAL A 50 8.96 12.22 12.38
N ASN A 51 8.73 11.46 11.31
CA ASN A 51 8.76 11.93 9.94
C ASN A 51 7.49 11.45 9.22
N ALA A 52 6.40 12.19 9.37
CA ALA A 52 5.18 11.92 8.62
C ALA A 52 5.50 11.88 7.11
N PRO A 53 5.12 10.81 6.39
CA PRO A 53 5.37 10.73 4.97
C PRO A 53 4.60 11.83 4.23
N LEU A 54 5.27 12.43 3.25
CA LEU A 54 4.62 13.26 2.24
C LEU A 54 4.00 12.32 1.20
N VAL A 55 2.69 12.37 1.07
CA VAL A 55 1.93 11.47 0.19
C VAL A 55 1.91 12.05 -1.22
N THR A 56 2.32 11.24 -2.19
CA THR A 56 2.28 11.58 -3.61
C THR A 56 0.99 11.11 -4.26
N GLY A 57 0.37 10.06 -3.72
CA GLY A 57 -0.94 9.61 -4.18
C GLY A 57 -1.50 8.44 -3.39
N VAL A 58 -2.75 8.10 -3.68
CA VAL A 58 -3.44 6.92 -3.19
C VAL A 58 -4.28 6.31 -4.30
N SER A 59 -4.30 4.99 -4.38
CA SER A 59 -5.23 4.27 -5.25
C SER A 59 -5.97 3.18 -4.51
N VAL A 60 -7.19 2.93 -4.96
CA VAL A 60 -7.98 1.76 -4.58
C VAL A 60 -8.29 0.99 -5.86
N MET A 61 -8.14 -0.32 -5.78
CA MET A 61 -8.43 -1.25 -6.87
C MET A 61 -9.39 -2.33 -6.38
N GLU A 62 -10.31 -2.78 -7.24
CA GLU A 62 -11.04 -4.02 -6.99
C GLU A 62 -10.11 -5.18 -7.32
N VAL A 63 -10.07 -6.19 -6.45
CA VAL A 63 -9.19 -7.32 -6.65
C VAL A 63 -9.75 -8.22 -7.76
N GLY A 64 -8.88 -8.67 -8.66
CA GLY A 64 -9.26 -9.51 -9.80
C GLY A 64 -9.62 -8.75 -11.07
N THR A 65 -9.52 -7.42 -11.10
CA THR A 65 -9.86 -6.58 -12.28
C THR A 65 -8.65 -6.18 -13.14
N GLY A 66 -7.52 -6.87 -12.99
CA GLY A 66 -6.31 -6.60 -13.79
C GLY A 66 -5.51 -5.36 -13.37
N GLY A 67 -5.74 -4.85 -12.16
CA GLY A 67 -4.91 -3.78 -11.56
C GLY A 67 -5.26 -2.36 -12.01
N ILE A 68 -6.40 -2.16 -12.66
CA ILE A 68 -6.89 -0.81 -12.96
C ILE A 68 -7.52 -0.23 -11.69
N PRO A 69 -7.08 0.94 -11.20
CA PRO A 69 -7.67 1.56 -10.03
C PRO A 69 -9.10 2.00 -10.34
N LEU A 70 -10.02 1.69 -9.42
CA LEU A 70 -11.40 2.18 -9.47
C LEU A 70 -11.48 3.63 -8.98
N TRP A 71 -10.50 4.06 -8.18
CA TRP A 71 -10.31 5.42 -7.74
C TRP A 71 -8.82 5.64 -7.48
N GLU A 72 -8.35 6.81 -7.88
CA GLU A 72 -6.98 7.26 -7.65
C GLU A 72 -7.01 8.77 -7.40
N HIS A 73 -6.22 9.20 -6.42
CA HIS A 73 -5.93 10.60 -6.16
C HIS A 73 -4.41 10.78 -6.26
N ASP A 74 -3.97 11.55 -7.25
CA ASP A 74 -2.55 11.84 -7.52
C ASP A 74 -2.28 13.31 -7.19
N PHE A 75 -1.68 13.56 -6.03
CA PHE A 75 -1.37 14.92 -5.55
C PHE A 75 -0.30 15.61 -6.41
N LEU A 76 0.59 14.84 -7.06
CA LEU A 76 1.62 15.41 -7.93
C LEU A 76 1.00 15.95 -9.22
N ARG A 77 0.06 15.20 -9.81
CA ARG A 77 -0.61 15.59 -11.06
C ARG A 77 -1.52 16.80 -10.87
N GLU A 78 -2.16 16.92 -9.72
CA GLU A 78 -3.05 18.04 -9.42
C GLU A 78 -2.31 19.36 -9.15
N GLY A 79 -0.96 19.33 -9.07
CA GLY A 79 -0.15 20.51 -8.74
C GLY A 79 -0.41 21.00 -7.32
N THR A 80 -1.01 20.16 -6.47
CA THR A 80 -1.26 20.44 -5.07
C THR A 80 0.00 20.15 -4.25
N THR A 81 0.10 20.75 -3.07
CA THR A 81 1.20 20.41 -2.15
C THR A 81 0.95 19.01 -1.61
N GLU A 82 1.94 18.12 -1.76
CA GLU A 82 1.92 16.77 -1.17
C GLU A 82 1.58 16.86 0.33
N PRO A 83 0.46 16.29 0.79
CA PRO A 83 0.09 16.37 2.20
C PRO A 83 0.99 15.47 3.03
N ALA A 84 1.39 15.97 4.21
CA ALA A 84 1.99 15.12 5.22
C ALA A 84 0.90 14.27 5.88
N LEU A 85 1.10 12.95 5.96
CA LEU A 85 0.12 12.02 6.51
C LEU A 85 0.63 11.40 7.83
N PRO A 86 0.42 12.07 8.98
CA PRO A 86 0.76 11.49 10.28
C PRO A 86 -0.20 10.34 10.66
N PRO A 87 0.15 9.46 11.62
CA PRO A 87 -0.68 8.29 11.98
C PRO A 87 -2.10 8.59 12.46
N SER A 88 -2.38 9.80 12.93
CA SER A 88 -3.71 10.24 13.37
C SER A 88 -4.61 10.72 12.23
N GLN A 89 -4.09 10.79 11.01
CA GLN A 89 -4.80 11.27 9.82
C GLN A 89 -4.92 10.15 8.78
N CYS A 90 -5.88 10.29 7.89
CA CYS A 90 -6.15 9.34 6.83
C CYS A 90 -6.78 10.05 5.62
N LEU A 91 -6.68 9.43 4.46
CA LEU A 91 -7.22 9.89 3.19
C LEU A 91 -8.59 9.23 2.99
N THR A 92 -9.63 10.02 2.87
CA THR A 92 -11.00 9.51 2.72
C THR A 92 -11.18 8.95 1.30
N TYR A 93 -11.73 7.75 1.20
CA TYR A 93 -12.08 7.17 -0.09
C TYR A 93 -13.04 8.09 -0.86
N GLY A 94 -12.69 8.39 -2.12
CA GLY A 94 -13.51 9.23 -3.00
C GLY A 94 -13.33 10.73 -2.80
N GLU A 95 -12.43 11.16 -1.92
CA GLU A 95 -12.04 12.56 -1.81
C GLU A 95 -11.11 12.97 -2.96
N GLY A 96 -11.30 14.16 -3.54
CA GLY A 96 -10.52 14.66 -4.68
C GLY A 96 -11.38 15.01 -5.89
N ALA A 97 -10.73 15.24 -7.04
CA ALA A 97 -11.40 15.71 -8.25
C ALA A 97 -12.17 14.61 -9.01
N ALA A 98 -11.76 13.34 -8.86
CA ALA A 98 -12.39 12.21 -9.55
C ALA A 98 -13.49 11.58 -8.68
N SER A 99 -14.69 11.40 -9.26
CA SER A 99 -15.76 10.64 -8.62
C SER A 99 -15.32 9.19 -8.41
N ALA A 100 -15.39 8.70 -7.17
CA ALA A 100 -15.16 7.29 -6.88
C ALA A 100 -16.46 6.48 -6.98
N PRO A 101 -16.44 5.28 -7.60
CA PRO A 101 -17.57 4.37 -7.58
C PRO A 101 -17.92 3.92 -6.15
N ALA A 102 -19.18 3.54 -5.90
CA ALA A 102 -19.57 2.97 -4.62
C ALA A 102 -18.90 1.60 -4.40
N LEU A 103 -18.29 1.41 -3.23
CA LEU A 103 -17.76 0.12 -2.80
C LEU A 103 -18.91 -0.80 -2.38
N ARG A 104 -18.83 -2.08 -2.72
CA ARG A 104 -19.94 -3.03 -2.57
C ARG A 104 -19.64 -4.10 -1.51
N PRO A 105 -20.66 -4.55 -0.76
CA PRO A 105 -20.50 -5.71 0.13
C PRO A 105 -19.97 -6.93 -0.61
N GLY A 106 -19.13 -7.73 0.06
CA GLY A 106 -18.61 -8.99 -0.48
C GLY A 106 -17.56 -8.85 -1.60
N LYS A 107 -17.28 -7.63 -2.05
CA LYS A 107 -16.14 -7.32 -2.92
C LYS A 107 -14.88 -7.07 -2.11
N ARG A 108 -13.74 -7.44 -2.70
CA ARG A 108 -12.41 -7.27 -2.12
C ARG A 108 -11.67 -6.17 -2.85
N TYR A 109 -10.94 -5.37 -2.08
CA TYR A 109 -10.25 -4.19 -2.55
C TYR A 109 -8.82 -4.20 -2.02
N HIS A 110 -7.94 -3.55 -2.78
CA HIS A 110 -6.55 -3.28 -2.41
C HIS A 110 -6.35 -1.77 -2.44
N VAL A 111 -5.78 -1.23 -1.37
CA VAL A 111 -5.33 0.17 -1.32
C VAL A 111 -3.80 0.22 -1.36
N GLU A 112 -3.27 1.15 -2.15
CA GLU A 112 -1.87 1.56 -2.08
C GLU A 112 -1.79 3.07 -1.84
N ILE A 113 -1.01 3.48 -0.84
CA ILE A 113 -0.64 4.86 -0.58
C ILE A 113 0.85 5.00 -0.92
N TRP A 114 1.17 5.88 -1.86
CA TRP A 114 2.54 6.17 -2.24
C TRP A 114 3.00 7.49 -1.62
N GLY A 115 4.24 7.51 -1.19
CA GLY A 115 4.81 8.73 -0.65
C GLY A 115 6.30 8.61 -0.37
N ARG A 116 6.79 9.55 0.44
CA ARG A 116 8.20 9.62 0.81
C ARG A 116 8.37 10.20 2.21
N THR A 117 9.30 9.65 2.97
CA THR A 117 9.80 10.38 4.14
C THR A 117 10.75 11.48 3.65
N PRO A 118 10.54 12.75 4.01
CA PRO A 118 11.43 13.82 3.60
C PRO A 118 12.85 13.58 4.16
N GLY A 119 13.87 13.83 3.34
CA GLY A 119 15.26 13.88 3.79
C GLY A 119 15.53 15.15 4.59
N LYS A 120 16.73 15.28 5.17
CA LYS A 120 17.08 16.54 5.86
C LYS A 120 17.15 17.69 4.86
N PRO A 121 16.68 18.90 5.23
CA PRO A 121 16.85 20.09 4.39
C PRO A 121 18.31 20.27 3.97
N GLY A 122 18.54 20.53 2.68
CA GLY A 122 19.88 20.71 2.12
C GLY A 122 20.66 19.42 1.80
N ARG A 123 20.13 18.22 2.10
CA ARG A 123 20.78 16.95 1.78
C ARG A 123 20.03 16.19 0.69
N LYS A 124 20.60 16.18 -0.51
CA LYS A 124 20.05 15.46 -1.67
C LYS A 124 20.16 13.94 -1.45
N GLY A 125 19.14 13.19 -1.90
CA GLY A 125 19.15 11.73 -1.87
C GLY A 125 18.78 11.08 -0.53
N GLU A 126 18.50 11.86 0.52
CA GLU A 126 18.07 11.32 1.82
C GLU A 126 16.56 11.03 1.87
N ALA A 127 15.76 11.56 0.93
CA ALA A 127 14.34 11.24 0.86
C ALA A 127 14.17 9.76 0.48
N GLN A 128 13.32 9.05 1.21
CA GLN A 128 13.12 7.62 0.99
C GLN A 128 11.68 7.36 0.55
N ALA A 129 11.52 6.61 -0.54
CA ALA A 129 10.22 6.18 -1.02
C ALA A 129 9.54 5.25 0.01
N ARG A 130 8.22 5.39 0.12
CA ARG A 130 7.34 4.61 0.98
C ARG A 130 6.11 4.18 0.20
N VAL A 131 5.68 2.95 0.44
CA VAL A 131 4.43 2.38 -0.04
C VAL A 131 3.74 1.74 1.15
N PHE A 132 2.51 2.18 1.42
CA PHE A 132 1.66 1.59 2.43
C PHE A 132 0.51 0.88 1.74
N SER A 133 0.35 -0.42 1.98
CA SER A 133 -0.70 -1.19 1.33
C SER A 133 -1.52 -2.04 2.29
N ALA A 134 -2.78 -2.25 1.96
CA ALA A 134 -3.67 -3.13 2.71
C ALA A 134 -4.78 -3.64 1.81
N CYS A 135 -5.30 -4.83 2.14
CA CYS A 135 -6.48 -5.37 1.50
C CYS A 135 -7.66 -5.29 2.44
N PHE A 136 -8.86 -5.08 1.90
CA PHE A 136 -10.08 -4.99 2.69
C PHE A 136 -11.29 -5.47 1.90
N HIS A 137 -12.38 -5.73 2.60
CA HIS A 137 -13.69 -5.91 2.01
C HIS A 137 -14.70 -5.05 2.75
N MET A 138 -15.80 -4.74 2.08
CA MET A 138 -16.93 -4.07 2.73
C MET A 138 -17.91 -5.11 3.29
N VAL A 139 -18.40 -4.85 4.48
CA VAL A 139 -19.51 -5.60 5.09
C VAL A 139 -20.68 -4.67 5.35
N ASP A 140 -21.89 -5.18 5.12
CA ASP A 140 -23.10 -4.53 5.59
C ASP A 140 -23.35 -4.97 7.04
N VAL A 141 -23.37 -4.01 7.95
CA VAL A 141 -23.66 -4.26 9.36
C VAL A 141 -25.09 -3.83 9.63
N ALA A 142 -25.94 -4.81 9.95
CA ALA A 142 -27.35 -4.58 10.24
C ALA A 142 -27.55 -3.40 11.22
N GLY A 143 -28.28 -2.37 10.77
CA GLY A 143 -28.58 -1.16 11.54
C GLY A 143 -27.44 -0.15 11.68
N ASN A 144 -26.24 -0.44 11.15
CA ASN A 144 -25.05 0.40 11.29
C ASN A 144 -24.40 0.78 9.94
N GLY A 145 -24.96 0.31 8.82
CA GLY A 145 -24.48 0.63 7.48
C GLY A 145 -23.21 -0.14 7.08
N MET A 146 -22.56 0.37 6.03
CA MET A 146 -21.37 -0.23 5.44
C MET A 146 -20.15 -0.04 6.34
N LYS A 147 -19.27 -1.04 6.45
CA LYS A 147 -17.98 -0.89 7.15
C LYS A 147 -16.82 -1.57 6.41
N PRO A 148 -15.63 -0.96 6.38
CA PRO A 148 -14.43 -1.62 5.89
C PRO A 148 -13.88 -2.62 6.92
N VAL A 149 -13.48 -3.81 6.45
CA VAL A 149 -12.81 -4.83 7.26
C VAL A 149 -11.49 -5.21 6.59
N ILE A 150 -10.39 -5.05 7.33
CA ILE A 150 -9.05 -5.44 6.86
C ILE A 150 -9.03 -6.95 6.57
N SER A 151 -8.43 -7.32 5.45
CA SER A 151 -8.30 -8.68 4.94
C SER A 151 -6.85 -9.02 4.67
N ASP A 152 -6.52 -10.31 4.71
CA ASP A 152 -5.20 -10.78 4.30
C ASP A 152 -5.04 -10.68 2.77
N CYS A 153 -4.07 -9.89 2.31
CA CYS A 153 -3.79 -9.73 0.88
C CYS A 153 -3.41 -11.04 0.17
N ALA A 154 -2.78 -12.00 0.86
CA ALA A 154 -2.41 -13.28 0.26
C ALA A 154 -3.64 -14.12 -0.12
N THR A 155 -4.65 -14.14 0.76
CA THR A 155 -5.93 -14.82 0.47
C THR A 155 -6.79 -14.06 -0.54
N VAL A 156 -6.66 -12.74 -0.58
CA VAL A 156 -7.39 -11.85 -1.51
C VAL A 156 -6.92 -12.03 -2.95
N VAL A 157 -5.61 -12.13 -3.20
CA VAL A 157 -5.03 -12.34 -4.55
C VAL A 157 -5.23 -13.79 -5.05
N SER A 158 -5.37 -14.76 -4.14
CA SER A 158 -5.52 -16.18 -4.48
C SER A 158 -6.98 -16.62 -4.72
N ALA A 159 -7.96 -15.86 -4.20
CA ALA A 159 -9.36 -16.08 -4.49
C ALA A 159 -9.69 -15.60 -5.92
N GLY A 160 -9.63 -16.51 -6.88
CA GLY A 160 -10.28 -16.31 -8.19
C GLY A 160 -11.77 -15.95 -8.03
N PRO A 161 -12.46 -15.58 -9.13
CA PRO A 161 -13.88 -15.22 -9.06
C PRO A 161 -14.68 -16.28 -8.31
N PRO A 162 -15.67 -15.89 -7.47
CA PRO A 162 -16.49 -16.86 -6.75
C PRO A 162 -17.14 -17.81 -7.76
N THR A 163 -17.07 -19.12 -7.49
CA THR A 163 -17.84 -20.09 -8.26
C THR A 163 -19.31 -19.77 -8.10
N VAL A 164 -19.95 -19.37 -9.20
CA VAL A 164 -21.40 -19.32 -9.30
C VAL A 164 -21.89 -20.73 -9.03
N ARG A 165 -22.63 -20.94 -7.94
CA ARG A 165 -23.51 -22.10 -7.84
C ARG A 165 -24.70 -21.78 -8.75
N GLU A 166 -24.77 -22.47 -9.89
CA GLU A 166 -26.03 -22.67 -10.59
C GLU A 166 -26.91 -23.56 -9.70
N ASP A 167 -28.02 -23.00 -9.23
CA ASP A 167 -29.20 -23.77 -8.82
C ASP A 167 -30.12 -23.95 -10.04
#